data_AF-A0A316TLX1-F1
#
_entry.id   AF-A0A316TLX1-F1
#
_cell.length_a   1.000
_cell.length_b   1.000
_cell.length_c   1.000
_cell.angle_alpha   90.00
_cell.angle_beta   90.00
_cell.angle_gamma   90.00
#
_symmetry.space_group_name_H-M   'P 1'
#
loop_
_entity.id
_entity.type
_entity.pdbx_description
1 polymer ?
#
loop_
_entity_poly.entity_id
_entity_poly.type
_entity_poly.pdbx_seq_one_letter_code
_entity_poly.pdbx_strand_id
1 'polypeptide(L)'
;MRLLVRLLIGAIGLLMAAQFPPVAQAVTTYSVSIKGTVVCDWSSDAVQGVWVENLDGGDKWASWWAFPGRSNAAYYSVTVTATRPDPVLRLDIGCGRTSSGGWRRTLLTPDFRTRNGYPENRRCIGTQTAANRARVCKPSPTRTLTYNTGIRGYCTWGALEKWRSFVGSYPNITGHAINMDNSAKANGFYVSSVPHIASMVVWNTSGYGHVGWVTAVRKTNGRVYFDSFDMNVGSWVDQAAGITTGFNQYKSRTNIPWDTSVHAFIVAPT
;
A
#
# COMPACT_ATOMS: atom_id res chain seq x y z
N MET A 1 -80.99 54.08 23.49
CA MET A 1 -79.66 54.26 22.86
C MET A 1 -79.46 53.12 21.86
N ARG A 2 -79.52 53.41 20.55
CA ARG A 2 -79.40 52.40 19.48
C ARG A 2 -77.91 52.11 19.26
N LEU A 3 -77.47 50.87 19.47
CA LEU A 3 -76.11 50.43 19.14
C LEU A 3 -76.14 49.62 17.83
N LEU A 4 -75.65 50.24 16.75
CA LEU A 4 -75.32 49.58 15.49
C LEU A 4 -74.00 48.82 15.68
N VAL A 5 -74.01 47.50 15.51
CA VAL A 5 -72.79 46.70 15.38
C VAL A 5 -72.67 46.28 13.90
N ARG A 6 -71.64 46.81 13.23
CA ARG A 6 -71.30 46.50 11.84
C ARG A 6 -70.61 45.14 11.77
N LEU A 7 -71.12 44.25 10.92
CA LEU A 7 -70.52 42.97 10.57
C LEU A 7 -69.40 43.22 9.53
N LEU A 8 -68.15 42.95 9.89
CA LEU A 8 -67.00 42.98 8.98
C LEU A 8 -66.69 41.54 8.54
N ILE A 9 -66.93 41.24 7.27
CA ILE A 9 -66.59 39.98 6.63
C ILE A 9 -65.10 40.03 6.26
N GLY A 10 -64.26 39.33 7.01
CA GLY A 10 -62.84 39.15 6.70
C GLY A 10 -62.64 38.02 5.69
N ALA A 11 -62.10 38.34 4.52
CA ALA A 11 -61.70 37.35 3.52
C ALA A 11 -60.44 36.61 3.98
N ILE A 12 -60.56 35.31 4.27
CA ILE A 12 -59.44 34.42 4.54
C ILE A 12 -58.84 34.03 3.19
N GLY A 13 -57.73 34.67 2.82
CA GLY A 13 -56.91 34.26 1.68
C GLY A 13 -56.10 33.00 2.03
N LEU A 14 -56.42 31.88 1.40
CA LEU A 14 -55.60 30.67 1.43
C LEU A 14 -54.30 30.94 0.64
N LEU A 15 -53.20 31.24 1.34
CA LEU A 15 -51.86 31.24 0.76
C LEU A 15 -51.43 29.79 0.52
N MET A 16 -51.56 29.31 -0.72
CA MET A 16 -50.94 28.06 -1.14
C MET A 16 -49.42 28.25 -1.19
N ALA A 17 -48.71 27.77 -0.17
CA ALA A 17 -47.27 27.65 -0.21
C ALA A 17 -46.89 26.61 -1.28
N ALA A 18 -46.35 27.08 -2.41
CA ALA A 18 -45.75 26.22 -3.42
C ALA A 18 -44.60 25.44 -2.77
N GLN A 19 -44.81 24.15 -2.50
CA GLN A 19 -43.75 23.25 -2.07
C GLN A 19 -42.81 23.03 -3.25
N PHE A 20 -41.68 23.74 -3.27
CA PHE A 20 -40.61 23.44 -4.22
C PHE A 20 -40.10 22.01 -3.93
N PRO A 21 -39.96 21.15 -4.95
CA PRO A 21 -39.38 19.84 -4.75
C PRO A 21 -37.97 20.02 -4.15
N PRO A 22 -37.57 19.20 -3.17
CA PRO A 22 -36.23 19.28 -2.61
C PRO A 22 -35.22 19.13 -3.74
N VAL A 23 -34.38 20.15 -3.92
CA VAL A 23 -33.29 20.12 -4.88
C VAL A 23 -32.35 19.01 -4.45
N ALA A 24 -32.20 17.97 -5.26
CA ALA A 24 -31.28 16.88 -4.98
C ALA A 24 -29.87 17.45 -4.82
N GLN A 25 -29.30 17.34 -3.62
CA GLN A 25 -27.93 17.77 -3.38
C GLN A 25 -26.99 16.85 -4.14
N ALA A 26 -26.13 17.42 -4.98
CA ALA A 26 -25.10 16.66 -5.68
C ALA A 26 -24.14 16.05 -4.63
N VAL A 27 -24.09 14.73 -4.56
CA VAL A 27 -23.16 14.01 -3.69
C VAL A 27 -21.75 14.23 -4.24
N THR A 28 -20.87 14.83 -3.44
CA THR A 28 -19.45 14.96 -3.80
C THR A 28 -18.84 13.57 -3.96
N THR A 29 -18.14 13.35 -5.07
CA THR A 29 -17.47 12.08 -5.36
C THR A 29 -15.96 12.29 -5.46
N TYR A 30 -15.21 11.31 -4.98
CA TYR A 30 -13.76 11.28 -4.95
C TYR A 30 -13.25 10.11 -5.78
N SER A 31 -12.24 10.34 -6.61
CA SER A 31 -11.50 9.27 -7.29
C SER A 31 -10.28 8.89 -6.47
N VAL A 32 -10.29 7.68 -5.90
CA VAL A 32 -9.24 7.18 -5.01
C VAL A 32 -8.51 6.04 -5.70
N SER A 33 -7.24 6.27 -6.05
CA SER A 33 -6.40 5.24 -6.66
C SER A 33 -5.48 4.60 -5.63
N ILE A 34 -5.51 3.27 -5.54
CA ILE A 34 -4.58 2.47 -4.73
C ILE A 34 -3.86 1.45 -5.60
N LYS A 35 -2.66 1.07 -5.15
CA LYS A 35 -1.80 0.13 -5.86
C LYS A 35 -0.84 -0.52 -4.88
N GLY A 36 -0.33 -1.69 -5.23
CA GLY A 36 0.68 -2.35 -4.41
C GLY A 36 0.91 -3.77 -4.84
N THR A 37 1.56 -4.53 -3.98
CA THR A 37 1.92 -5.92 -4.27
C THR A 37 1.21 -6.87 -3.31
N VAL A 38 0.61 -7.91 -3.89
CA VAL A 38 0.01 -9.02 -3.16
C VAL A 38 0.86 -10.27 -3.35
N VAL A 39 1.07 -11.03 -2.28
CA VAL A 39 1.81 -12.29 -2.31
C VAL A 39 1.04 -13.38 -1.60
N CYS A 40 0.88 -14.51 -2.27
CA CYS A 40 0.41 -15.77 -1.71
C CYS A 40 1.63 -16.58 -1.26
N ASP A 41 1.71 -16.94 0.03
CA ASP A 41 2.94 -17.52 0.59
C ASP A 41 3.35 -18.87 0.01
N TRP A 42 2.41 -19.63 -0.54
CA TRP A 42 2.73 -20.88 -1.24
C TRP A 42 3.16 -20.57 -2.66
N SER A 43 4.35 -21.05 -3.02
CA SER A 43 4.90 -20.89 -4.37
C SER A 43 4.01 -21.51 -5.46
N SER A 44 3.23 -22.54 -5.12
CA SER A 44 2.23 -23.15 -6.01
C SER A 44 0.94 -22.33 -6.16
N ASP A 45 0.70 -21.38 -5.25
CA ASP A 45 -0.52 -20.61 -5.20
C ASP A 45 -0.41 -19.36 -6.05
N ALA A 46 -0.64 -19.51 -7.35
CA ALA A 46 -0.70 -18.38 -8.24
C ALA A 46 -1.78 -17.37 -7.81
N VAL A 47 -1.47 -16.08 -7.88
CA VAL A 47 -2.48 -15.03 -7.72
C VAL A 47 -3.48 -15.15 -8.87
N GLN A 48 -4.77 -15.25 -8.54
CA GLN A 48 -5.86 -15.38 -9.51
C GLN A 48 -6.56 -14.05 -9.79
N GLY A 49 -6.41 -13.08 -8.88
CA GLY A 49 -6.97 -11.74 -9.02
C GLY A 49 -7.06 -11.01 -7.69
N VAL A 50 -7.34 -9.72 -7.79
CA VAL A 50 -7.55 -8.82 -6.64
C VAL A 50 -8.89 -8.12 -6.85
N TRP A 51 -9.87 -8.46 -6.04
CA TRP A 51 -11.14 -7.75 -5.97
C TRP A 51 -11.08 -6.74 -4.84
N VAL A 52 -11.60 -5.55 -5.10
CA VAL A 52 -11.64 -4.47 -4.14
C VAL A 52 -13.09 -4.19 -3.82
N GLU A 53 -13.48 -4.51 -2.59
CA GLU A 53 -14.75 -4.07 -2.04
C GLU A 53 -14.60 -2.65 -1.52
N ASN A 54 -15.50 -1.78 -1.96
CA ASN A 54 -15.55 -0.39 -1.51
C ASN A 54 -16.79 -0.20 -0.66
N LEU A 55 -16.59 -0.06 0.65
CA LEU A 55 -17.69 0.08 1.61
C LEU A 55 -18.43 1.43 1.44
N ASP A 56 -17.86 2.38 0.70
CA ASP A 56 -18.51 3.63 0.30
C ASP A 56 -19.21 3.56 -1.08
N GLY A 57 -19.19 2.39 -1.72
CA GLY A 57 -19.92 2.09 -2.95
C GLY A 57 -19.05 1.71 -4.14
N GLY A 58 -19.50 0.72 -4.90
CA GLY A 58 -18.91 0.34 -6.19
C GLY A 58 -17.66 -0.52 -6.05
N ASP A 59 -17.86 -1.82 -5.88
CA ASP A 59 -16.78 -2.81 -5.89
C ASP A 59 -16.22 -3.01 -7.30
N LYS A 60 -14.95 -3.40 -7.41
CA LYS A 60 -14.33 -3.63 -8.72
C LYS A 60 -13.17 -4.60 -8.67
N TRP A 61 -12.95 -5.26 -9.81
CA TRP A 61 -11.68 -5.92 -10.08
C TRP A 61 -10.57 -4.91 -10.29
N ALA A 62 -9.45 -5.09 -9.60
CA ALA A 62 -8.23 -4.37 -9.90
C ALA A 62 -7.62 -4.87 -11.22
N SER A 63 -6.91 -3.99 -11.91
CA SER A 63 -5.93 -4.42 -12.93
C SER A 63 -4.72 -4.98 -12.20
N TRP A 64 -4.17 -6.09 -12.69
CA TRP A 64 -3.02 -6.74 -12.06
C TRP A 64 -2.19 -7.51 -13.07
N TRP A 65 -0.96 -7.82 -12.68
CA TRP A 65 -0.08 -8.72 -13.42
C TRP A 65 0.82 -9.50 -12.46
N ALA A 66 1.08 -10.77 -12.78
CA ALA A 66 2.01 -11.59 -12.03
C ALA A 66 3.47 -11.20 -12.32
N PHE A 67 4.32 -11.30 -11.30
CA PHE A 67 5.76 -11.11 -11.45
C PHE A 67 6.38 -12.26 -12.29
N PRO A 68 7.28 -11.97 -13.24
CA PRO A 68 7.96 -13.01 -14.02
C PRO A 68 8.62 -14.05 -13.10
N GLY A 69 8.36 -15.34 -13.36
CA GLY A 69 8.88 -16.45 -12.55
C GLY A 69 8.32 -16.55 -11.12
N ARG A 70 7.35 -15.71 -10.75
CA ARG A 70 6.73 -15.64 -9.41
C ARG A 70 5.21 -15.50 -9.55
N SER A 71 4.55 -16.56 -9.99
CA SER A 71 3.09 -16.58 -10.18
C SER A 71 2.31 -16.34 -8.89
N ASN A 72 2.90 -16.66 -7.74
CA ASN A 72 2.35 -16.43 -6.41
C ASN A 72 2.46 -14.97 -5.93
N ALA A 73 2.96 -14.05 -6.76
CA ALA A 73 3.02 -12.64 -6.47
C ALA A 73 2.49 -11.82 -7.65
N ALA A 74 1.74 -10.76 -7.35
CA ALA A 74 1.23 -9.85 -8.36
C ALA A 74 1.29 -8.40 -7.90
N TYR A 75 1.52 -7.50 -8.86
CA TYR A 75 1.32 -6.08 -8.67
C TYR A 75 -0.06 -5.71 -9.20
N TYR A 76 -0.80 -4.88 -8.46
CA TYR A 76 -2.15 -4.46 -8.82
C TYR A 76 -2.33 -2.95 -8.71
N SER A 77 -3.36 -2.45 -9.38
CA SER A 77 -3.83 -1.07 -9.28
C SER A 77 -5.35 -1.02 -9.49
N VAL A 78 -6.02 -0.19 -8.72
CA VAL A 78 -7.45 0.10 -8.89
C VAL A 78 -7.72 1.58 -8.61
N THR A 79 -8.71 2.14 -9.29
CA THR A 79 -9.30 3.43 -8.96
C THR A 79 -10.76 3.17 -8.62
N VAL A 80 -11.17 3.58 -7.42
CA VAL A 80 -12.54 3.49 -6.92
C VAL A 80 -13.14 4.89 -6.82
N THR A 81 -14.46 4.96 -6.96
CA THR A 81 -15.23 6.18 -6.69
C THR A 81 -15.79 6.09 -5.28
N ALA A 82 -15.58 7.11 -4.46
CA ALA A 82 -16.05 7.15 -3.07
C ALA A 82 -16.76 8.46 -2.75
N THR A 83 -17.54 8.47 -1.68
CA THR A 83 -18.21 9.68 -1.14
C THR A 83 -17.34 10.44 -0.13
N ARG A 84 -16.16 9.91 0.18
CA ARG A 84 -15.15 10.52 1.07
C ARG A 84 -13.73 10.39 0.47
N PRO A 85 -12.78 11.26 0.82
CA PRO A 85 -11.41 11.18 0.32
C PRO A 85 -10.60 10.01 0.90
N ASP A 86 -11.08 9.41 2.00
CA ASP A 86 -10.43 8.34 2.76
C ASP A 86 -11.30 7.07 2.91
N PRO A 87 -11.70 6.42 1.80
CA PRO A 87 -12.67 5.33 1.85
C PRO A 87 -12.16 4.13 2.62
N VAL A 88 -13.13 3.35 3.14
CA VAL A 88 -12.86 2.04 3.74
C VAL A 88 -12.97 0.99 2.64
N LEU A 89 -11.90 0.24 2.43
CA LEU A 89 -11.81 -0.80 1.41
C LEU A 89 -11.49 -2.17 2.04
N ARG A 90 -11.80 -3.23 1.30
CA ARG A 90 -11.28 -4.59 1.55
C ARG A 90 -10.68 -5.16 0.27
N LEU A 91 -9.56 -5.89 0.39
CA LEU A 91 -8.96 -6.61 -0.73
C LEU A 91 -9.26 -8.10 -0.62
N ASP A 92 -10.07 -8.65 -1.51
CA ASP A 92 -10.21 -10.10 -1.63
C ASP A 92 -9.21 -10.61 -2.68
N ILE A 93 -8.16 -11.29 -2.22
CA ILE A 93 -7.02 -11.73 -3.03
C ILE A 93 -7.09 -13.24 -3.31
N GLY A 94 -7.35 -13.62 -4.55
CA GLY A 94 -7.40 -15.03 -4.93
C GLY A 94 -6.00 -15.68 -4.92
N CYS A 95 -5.80 -16.71 -4.08
CA CYS A 95 -4.55 -17.48 -4.00
C CYS A 95 -4.79 -18.97 -4.34
N GLY A 96 -4.17 -19.45 -5.43
CA GLY A 96 -4.15 -20.87 -5.83
C GLY A 96 -5.18 -21.30 -6.87
N ARG A 97 -5.31 -22.61 -7.09
CA ARG A 97 -6.21 -23.18 -8.11
C ARG A 97 -7.66 -23.18 -7.62
N THR A 98 -8.45 -22.20 -8.01
CA THR A 98 -9.91 -22.34 -7.96
C THR A 98 -10.52 -21.79 -9.24
N SER A 99 -10.63 -22.68 -10.22
CA SER A 99 -11.37 -22.50 -11.47
C SER A 99 -12.90 -22.48 -11.28
N SER A 100 -13.41 -22.51 -10.04
CA SER A 100 -14.83 -22.67 -9.75
C SER A 100 -15.35 -21.64 -8.73
N GLY A 101 -15.39 -20.35 -9.10
CA GLY A 101 -16.27 -19.31 -8.54
C GLY A 101 -16.27 -19.01 -7.03
N GLY A 102 -15.50 -19.74 -6.21
CA GLY A 102 -15.64 -19.80 -4.75
C GLY A 102 -14.46 -19.23 -3.97
N TRP A 103 -13.49 -18.60 -4.64
CA TRP A 103 -12.30 -18.03 -3.97
C TRP A 103 -12.64 -16.90 -3.00
N ARG A 104 -13.75 -16.17 -3.22
CA ARG A 104 -14.21 -15.08 -2.34
C ARG A 104 -14.60 -15.53 -0.93
N ARG A 105 -15.09 -16.76 -0.75
CA ARG A 105 -15.76 -17.17 0.49
C ARG A 105 -14.83 -17.45 1.66
N THR A 106 -13.51 -17.38 1.46
CA THR A 106 -12.54 -17.91 2.42
C THR A 106 -11.31 -17.01 2.62
N LEU A 107 -11.40 -15.76 2.17
CA LEU A 107 -10.37 -14.75 2.38
C LEU A 107 -10.82 -13.80 3.47
N LEU A 108 -10.03 -13.75 4.54
CA LEU A 108 -10.21 -12.83 5.64
C LEU A 108 -9.15 -11.74 5.49
N THR A 109 -9.44 -10.74 4.65
CA THR A 109 -8.67 -9.51 4.63
C THR A 109 -9.38 -8.50 5.52
N PRO A 110 -8.70 -7.89 6.50
CA PRO A 110 -9.32 -6.84 7.29
C PRO A 110 -9.58 -5.61 6.43
N ASP A 111 -10.71 -4.95 6.68
CA ASP A 111 -11.03 -3.64 6.14
C ASP A 111 -9.94 -2.63 6.53
N PHE A 112 -9.66 -1.68 5.65
CA PHE A 112 -8.66 -0.65 5.89
C PHE A 112 -9.10 0.69 5.31
N ARG A 113 -8.75 1.78 6.00
CA ARG A 113 -8.90 3.13 5.46
C ARG A 113 -7.73 3.44 4.55
N THR A 114 -8.00 4.01 3.40
CA THR A 114 -6.96 4.40 2.44
C THR A 114 -7.11 5.84 2.02
N ARG A 115 -6.25 6.33 1.11
CA ARG A 115 -6.37 7.64 0.45
C ARG A 115 -5.76 7.58 -0.93
N ASN A 116 -6.04 8.57 -1.77
CA ASN A 116 -5.51 8.60 -3.13
C ASN A 116 -3.99 8.51 -3.16
N GLY A 117 -3.46 7.55 -3.92
CA GLY A 117 -2.03 7.28 -4.07
C GLY A 117 -1.39 6.46 -2.94
N TYR A 118 -2.14 6.05 -1.92
CA TYR A 118 -1.58 5.25 -0.83
C TYR A 118 -1.21 3.84 -1.33
N PRO A 119 0.02 3.37 -1.08
CA PRO A 119 0.42 2.02 -1.43
C PRO A 119 -0.18 1.01 -0.46
N GLU A 120 -0.62 -0.12 -0.98
CA GLU A 120 -1.29 -1.15 -0.18
C GLU A 120 -0.72 -2.52 -0.51
N ASN A 121 0.10 -3.07 0.39
CA ASN A 121 0.78 -4.33 0.19
C ASN A 121 0.18 -5.40 1.11
N ARG A 122 -0.04 -6.61 0.57
CA ARG A 122 -0.61 -7.72 1.34
C ARG A 122 0.18 -8.99 1.17
N ARG A 123 0.38 -9.69 2.29
CA ARG A 123 0.88 -11.06 2.32
C ARG A 123 -0.24 -11.97 2.83
N CYS A 124 -0.64 -12.92 1.98
CA CYS A 124 -1.66 -13.90 2.27
C CYS A 124 -1.03 -15.17 2.83
N ILE A 125 -1.34 -15.46 4.10
CA ILE A 125 -0.85 -16.59 4.88
C ILE A 125 -2.02 -17.49 5.35
N GLY A 126 -1.76 -18.74 5.69
CA GLY A 126 -2.75 -19.74 6.17
C GLY A 126 -2.84 -21.04 5.36
N THR A 127 -3.04 -22.18 6.03
CA THR A 127 -2.95 -23.55 5.46
C THR A 127 -4.06 -23.89 4.47
N GLN A 128 -3.73 -24.65 3.41
CA GLN A 128 -4.70 -25.26 2.48
C GLN A 128 -5.37 -26.52 3.05
N THR A 129 -5.90 -26.48 4.26
CA THR A 129 -6.68 -27.62 4.78
C THR A 129 -8.10 -27.56 4.24
N ALA A 130 -8.54 -28.63 3.57
CA ALA A 130 -9.80 -28.73 2.83
C ALA A 130 -11.06 -28.35 3.63
N ALA A 131 -11.01 -28.41 4.96
CA ALA A 131 -12.12 -28.07 5.85
C ALA A 131 -12.18 -26.59 6.27
N ASN A 132 -11.07 -25.84 6.21
CA ASN A 132 -11.01 -24.43 6.60
C ASN A 132 -10.00 -23.68 5.72
N ARG A 133 -10.48 -23.19 4.58
CA ARG A 133 -9.73 -22.39 3.60
C ARG A 133 -9.40 -20.97 4.09
N ALA A 134 -9.37 -20.71 5.40
CA ALA A 134 -9.20 -19.37 5.96
C ALA A 134 -7.78 -18.85 5.68
N ARG A 135 -7.62 -18.15 4.57
CA ARG A 135 -6.41 -17.39 4.26
C ARG A 135 -6.58 -15.98 4.81
N VAL A 136 -5.57 -15.51 5.52
CA VAL A 136 -5.53 -14.15 6.07
C VAL A 136 -4.51 -13.36 5.28
N CYS A 137 -4.97 -12.32 4.60
CA CYS A 137 -4.11 -11.39 3.88
C CYS A 137 -3.89 -10.16 4.76
N LYS A 138 -2.66 -10.03 5.28
CA LYS A 138 -2.30 -8.98 6.23
C LYS A 138 -1.15 -8.12 5.72
N PRO A 139 -1.05 -6.87 6.19
CA PRO A 139 0.15 -6.05 6.00
C PRO A 139 1.38 -6.69 6.67
N SER A 140 2.56 -6.16 6.37
CA SER A 140 3.79 -6.55 7.08
C SER A 140 3.67 -6.25 8.59
N PRO A 141 4.20 -7.09 9.48
CA PRO A 141 4.16 -6.81 10.92
C PRO A 141 4.88 -5.52 11.31
N THR A 142 4.44 -4.90 12.40
CA THR A 142 5.07 -3.71 12.97
C THR A 142 5.89 -4.08 14.19
N ARG A 143 7.21 -3.83 14.15
CA ARG A 143 8.09 -3.78 15.33
C ARG A 143 8.90 -2.50 15.28
N THR A 144 8.94 -1.75 16.36
CA THR A 144 9.42 -0.37 16.31
C THR A 144 10.62 -0.12 17.21
N LEU A 145 11.39 0.89 16.82
CA LEU A 145 12.39 1.56 17.64
C LEU A 145 12.06 3.05 17.71
N THR A 146 12.54 3.70 18.76
CA THR A 146 12.39 5.14 18.98
C THR A 146 13.47 5.97 18.29
N TYR A 147 14.55 5.33 17.81
CA TYR A 147 15.70 6.01 17.21
C TYR A 147 16.16 5.34 15.91
N ASN A 148 16.90 6.09 15.09
CA ASN A 148 17.50 5.60 13.85
C ASN A 148 18.79 4.83 14.19
N THR A 149 18.84 3.55 13.82
CA THR A 149 20.00 2.67 14.06
C THR A 149 21.12 2.85 13.02
N GLY A 150 20.85 3.58 11.93
CA GLY A 150 21.84 3.92 10.92
C GLY A 150 22.69 5.13 11.32
N ILE A 151 23.90 5.22 10.75
CA ILE A 151 24.78 6.37 10.94
C ILE A 151 24.39 7.47 9.95
N ARG A 152 24.20 8.70 10.44
CA ARG A 152 23.81 9.84 9.60
C ARG A 152 24.75 9.97 8.40
N GLY A 153 24.16 10.20 7.24
CA GLY A 153 24.89 10.36 5.99
C GLY A 153 25.03 9.09 5.16
N TYR A 154 24.72 7.92 5.73
CA TYR A 154 24.81 6.62 5.06
C TYR A 154 23.46 6.07 4.56
N CYS A 155 23.52 5.08 3.67
CA CYS A 155 22.35 4.45 3.05
C CYS A 155 21.35 3.88 4.06
N THR A 156 21.84 3.22 5.12
CA THR A 156 21.00 2.67 6.19
C THR A 156 20.21 3.75 6.91
N TRP A 157 20.86 4.86 7.29
CA TRP A 157 20.19 6.00 7.91
C TRP A 157 19.13 6.59 7.00
N GLY A 158 19.46 6.82 5.72
CA GLY A 158 18.51 7.38 4.75
C GLY A 158 17.29 6.49 4.53
N ALA A 159 17.48 5.17 4.42
CA ALA A 159 16.37 4.24 4.24
C ALA A 159 15.48 4.15 5.50
N LEU A 160 16.08 4.17 6.70
CA LEU A 160 15.35 4.19 7.98
C LEU A 160 14.57 5.49 8.21
N GLU A 161 15.09 6.64 7.77
CA GLU A 161 14.35 7.90 7.77
C GLU A 161 13.14 7.86 6.83
N LYS A 162 13.29 7.28 5.63
CA LYS A 162 12.15 7.09 4.71
C LYS A 162 11.10 6.16 5.29
N TRP A 163 11.52 5.08 5.95
CA TRP A 163 10.61 4.20 6.69
C TRP A 163 9.85 4.98 7.76
N ARG A 164 10.54 5.73 8.63
CA ARG A 164 9.88 6.54 9.67
C ARG A 164 8.94 7.57 9.09
N SER A 165 9.32 8.24 8.00
CA SER A 165 8.46 9.22 7.33
C SER A 165 7.16 8.58 6.80
N PHE A 166 7.18 7.30 6.45
CA PHE A 166 6.00 6.58 5.95
C PHE A 166 5.17 5.95 7.07
N VAL A 167 5.82 5.22 7.99
CA VAL A 167 5.17 4.43 9.06
C VAL A 167 4.95 5.23 10.36
N GLY A 168 5.66 6.34 10.53
CA GLY A 168 5.65 7.16 11.75
C GLY A 168 6.65 6.74 12.84
N SER A 169 7.32 5.59 12.68
CA SER A 169 8.31 5.05 13.62
C SER A 169 9.44 4.34 12.88
N TYR A 170 10.60 4.17 13.52
CA TYR A 170 11.68 3.37 12.94
C TYR A 170 11.39 1.87 13.08
N PRO A 171 11.77 1.03 12.12
CA PRO A 171 11.63 -0.41 12.27
C PRO A 171 12.73 -0.96 13.20
N ASN A 172 12.43 -2.04 13.92
CA ASN A 172 13.43 -2.79 14.68
C ASN A 172 14.34 -3.62 13.75
N ILE A 173 15.20 -2.93 13.01
CA ILE A 173 16.15 -3.47 12.04
C ILE A 173 17.50 -2.79 12.27
N THR A 174 18.57 -3.58 12.26
CA THR A 174 19.93 -3.15 12.61
C THR A 174 20.97 -3.75 11.67
N GLY A 175 22.18 -3.20 11.73
CA GLY A 175 23.35 -3.69 11.00
C GLY A 175 23.62 -2.95 9.69
N HIS A 176 24.67 -3.36 9.00
CA HIS A 176 24.99 -2.90 7.65
C HIS A 176 23.91 -3.31 6.65
N ALA A 177 23.85 -2.63 5.51
CA ALA A 177 22.80 -2.82 4.52
C ALA A 177 22.63 -4.29 4.11
N ILE A 178 23.72 -5.02 3.84
CA ILE A 178 23.73 -6.45 3.48
C ILE A 178 23.09 -7.37 4.54
N ASN A 179 22.99 -6.91 5.79
CA ASN A 179 22.46 -7.70 6.90
C ASN A 179 21.02 -7.30 7.26
N MET A 180 20.49 -6.21 6.70
CA MET A 180 19.20 -5.66 7.11
C MET A 180 18.03 -6.59 6.80
N ASP A 181 18.09 -7.34 5.70
CA ASP A 181 17.03 -8.28 5.35
C ASP A 181 17.01 -9.49 6.31
N ASN A 182 18.17 -9.98 6.74
CA ASN A 182 18.30 -11.01 7.77
C ASN A 182 17.86 -10.50 9.15
N SER A 183 18.26 -9.28 9.53
CA SER A 183 17.80 -8.61 10.75
C SER A 183 16.28 -8.43 10.75
N ALA A 184 15.70 -8.04 9.61
CA ALA A 184 14.26 -7.91 9.44
C ALA A 184 13.52 -9.26 9.58
N LYS A 185 14.01 -10.32 8.93
CA LYS A 185 13.46 -11.70 9.08
C LYS A 185 13.50 -12.15 10.54
N ALA A 186 14.64 -11.97 11.22
CA ALA A 186 14.80 -12.32 12.63
C ALA A 186 13.83 -11.55 13.54
N ASN A 187 13.47 -10.33 13.16
CA ASN A 187 12.47 -9.51 13.83
C ASN A 187 11.03 -9.75 13.35
N GLY A 188 10.78 -10.75 12.50
CA GLY A 188 9.44 -11.14 12.05
C GLY A 188 8.83 -10.22 11.00
N PHE A 189 9.59 -9.29 10.42
CA PHE A 189 9.12 -8.51 9.28
C PHE A 189 8.94 -9.40 8.06
N TYR A 190 8.07 -8.99 7.15
CA TYR A 190 8.00 -9.61 5.84
C TYR A 190 9.15 -9.14 4.96
N VAL A 191 10.00 -10.08 4.55
CA VAL A 191 11.01 -9.88 3.51
C VAL A 191 10.59 -10.61 2.25
N SER A 192 10.36 -9.85 1.20
CA SER A 192 9.87 -10.29 -0.11
C SER A 192 11.02 -10.40 -1.11
N SER A 193 10.88 -11.31 -2.08
CA SER A 193 11.76 -11.41 -3.24
C SER A 193 11.30 -10.58 -4.45
N VAL A 194 10.05 -10.09 -4.43
CA VAL A 194 9.49 -9.16 -5.44
C VAL A 194 9.43 -7.74 -4.88
N PRO A 195 9.51 -6.69 -5.71
CA PRO A 195 9.46 -5.30 -5.23
C PRO A 195 8.08 -4.89 -4.72
N HIS A 196 8.04 -4.14 -3.62
CA HIS A 196 6.84 -3.53 -3.03
C HIS A 196 7.02 -2.01 -2.97
N ILE A 197 6.00 -1.21 -3.28
CA ILE A 197 6.05 0.23 -2.98
C ILE A 197 6.08 0.40 -1.46
N ALA A 198 6.77 1.42 -0.95
CA ALA A 198 6.94 1.62 0.48
C ALA A 198 7.61 0.41 1.15
N SER A 199 8.71 -0.04 0.58
CA SER A 199 9.58 -1.05 1.16
C SER A 199 11.02 -0.58 1.13
N MET A 200 11.86 -1.13 2.02
CA MET A 200 13.29 -0.99 1.88
C MET A 200 13.81 -2.05 0.92
N VAL A 201 14.51 -1.62 -0.14
CA VAL A 201 15.23 -2.54 -1.03
C VAL A 201 16.65 -2.68 -0.50
N VAL A 202 17.06 -3.91 -0.22
CA VAL A 202 18.43 -4.29 0.12
C VAL A 202 19.09 -4.84 -1.14
N TRP A 203 20.22 -4.27 -1.50
CA TRP A 203 21.13 -4.78 -2.51
C TRP A 203 22.19 -5.63 -1.81
N ASN A 204 22.03 -6.94 -1.91
CA ASN A 204 22.93 -7.97 -1.38
C ASN A 204 24.16 -8.13 -2.29
N THR A 205 24.90 -7.04 -2.47
CA THR A 205 26.18 -7.01 -3.18
C THR A 205 27.33 -7.12 -2.19
N SER A 206 28.55 -7.39 -2.68
CA SER A 206 29.76 -7.52 -1.84
C SER A 206 30.02 -6.30 -0.93
N GLY A 207 30.78 -6.50 0.15
CA GLY A 207 31.13 -5.45 1.11
C GLY A 207 30.01 -5.21 2.13
N TYR A 208 29.62 -3.95 2.33
CA TYR A 208 28.57 -3.56 3.28
C TYR A 208 27.14 -3.64 2.72
N GLY A 209 27.00 -3.98 1.42
CA GLY A 209 25.74 -3.90 0.68
C GLY A 209 25.26 -2.46 0.48
N HIS A 210 24.05 -2.31 -0.05
CA HIS A 210 23.39 -1.01 -0.17
C HIS A 210 21.90 -1.14 0.18
N VAL A 211 21.28 -0.04 0.62
CA VAL A 211 19.85 -0.06 0.95
C VAL A 211 19.18 1.27 0.58
N GLY A 212 17.92 1.18 0.15
CA GLY A 212 17.13 2.32 -0.29
C GLY A 212 15.64 2.09 -0.02
N TRP A 213 14.81 3.03 -0.45
CA TRP A 213 13.37 3.04 -0.24
C TRP A 213 12.64 3.04 -1.57
N VAL A 214 11.81 2.03 -1.83
CA VAL A 214 11.08 1.85 -3.08
C VAL A 214 9.88 2.79 -3.16
N THR A 215 9.77 3.51 -4.28
CA THR A 215 8.73 4.53 -4.51
C THR A 215 7.76 4.15 -5.63
N ALA A 216 8.19 3.32 -6.57
CA ALA A 216 7.35 2.86 -7.67
C ALA A 216 7.77 1.46 -8.14
N VAL A 217 6.81 0.72 -8.67
CA VAL A 217 7.00 -0.58 -9.32
C VAL A 217 6.25 -0.54 -10.65
N ARG A 218 6.87 -1.06 -11.70
CA ARG A 218 6.27 -1.10 -13.05
C ARG A 218 6.78 -2.27 -13.86
N LYS A 219 6.01 -2.62 -14.89
CA LYS A 219 6.33 -3.64 -15.87
C LYS A 219 6.35 -3.04 -17.26
N THR A 220 7.41 -3.32 -18.02
CA THR A 220 7.57 -2.86 -19.41
C THR A 220 8.21 -3.99 -20.20
N ASN A 221 7.60 -4.36 -21.34
CA ASN A 221 8.10 -5.43 -22.23
C ASN A 221 8.42 -6.74 -21.47
N GLY A 222 7.53 -7.15 -20.57
CA GLY A 222 7.69 -8.38 -19.78
C GLY A 222 8.69 -8.29 -18.62
N ARG A 223 9.49 -7.23 -18.51
CA ARG A 223 10.46 -7.01 -17.44
C ARG A 223 9.89 -6.10 -16.35
N VAL A 224 10.31 -6.34 -15.12
CA VAL A 224 9.91 -5.55 -13.96
C VAL A 224 11.03 -4.61 -13.56
N TYR A 225 10.64 -3.39 -13.24
CA TYR A 225 11.52 -2.34 -12.76
C TYR A 225 10.91 -1.69 -11.53
N PHE A 226 11.76 -1.06 -10.73
CA PHE A 226 11.34 -0.22 -9.64
C PHE A 226 12.15 1.08 -9.60
N ASP A 227 11.59 2.06 -8.91
CA ASP A 227 12.27 3.31 -8.58
C ASP A 227 12.50 3.36 -7.07
N SER A 228 13.55 4.04 -6.64
CA SER A 228 13.90 4.16 -5.23
C SER A 228 14.53 5.50 -4.89
N PHE A 229 14.41 5.91 -3.63
CA PHE A 229 15.32 6.87 -3.01
C PHE A 229 16.41 6.12 -2.24
N ASP A 230 17.66 6.50 -2.42
CA ASP A 230 18.76 6.04 -1.57
C ASP A 230 19.65 7.20 -1.17
N MET A 231 20.59 6.94 -0.25
CA MET A 231 21.56 7.91 0.24
C MET A 231 22.96 7.30 0.11
N ASN A 232 23.97 8.15 -0.14
CA ASN A 232 25.37 7.74 -0.14
C ASN A 232 25.71 6.67 -1.19
N VAL A 233 25.50 6.98 -2.47
CA VAL A 233 25.76 6.05 -3.57
C VAL A 233 27.21 6.16 -4.05
N GLY A 234 27.91 5.04 -4.18
CA GLY A 234 29.28 4.99 -4.75
C GLY A 234 30.20 4.02 -4.02
N SER A 235 31.45 3.95 -4.47
CA SER A 235 32.50 3.16 -3.81
C SER A 235 32.80 3.75 -2.43
N TRP A 236 32.83 2.90 -1.40
CA TRP A 236 33.15 3.30 -0.03
C TRP A 236 34.61 3.71 0.11
N VAL A 237 34.85 4.83 0.78
CA VAL A 237 36.10 5.17 1.48
C VAL A 237 35.72 6.02 2.70
N ASP A 238 36.49 5.88 3.78
CA ASP A 238 36.33 6.53 5.09
C ASP A 238 35.87 8.00 5.02
N GLN A 239 35.10 8.45 6.02
CA GLN A 239 34.69 9.85 6.24
C GLN A 239 35.90 10.81 6.21
N ALA A 240 37.09 10.32 6.58
CA ALA A 240 38.35 11.06 6.50
C ALA A 240 39.06 11.00 5.12
N ALA A 241 38.74 10.01 4.26
CA ALA A 241 39.50 9.71 3.05
C ALA A 241 38.85 10.20 1.74
N GLY A 242 37.57 10.55 1.75
CA GLY A 242 36.90 11.22 0.63
C GLY A 242 36.63 10.35 -0.59
N ILE A 243 35.41 10.52 -1.14
CA ILE A 243 34.80 9.95 -2.35
C ILE A 243 33.82 8.77 -2.09
N THR A 244 32.85 8.98 -1.21
CA THR A 244 31.48 8.55 -1.48
C THR A 244 30.74 9.65 -2.25
N THR A 245 30.01 9.36 -3.34
CA THR A 245 29.24 10.41 -4.03
C THR A 245 27.88 10.61 -3.38
N GLY A 246 27.54 11.84 -2.99
CA GLY A 246 26.24 12.10 -2.35
C GLY A 246 26.12 11.56 -0.92
N PHE A 247 27.22 11.59 -0.16
CA PHE A 247 27.17 11.47 1.30
C PHE A 247 26.14 12.46 1.86
N ASN A 248 25.28 12.00 2.76
CA ASN A 248 24.22 12.82 3.37
C ASN A 248 23.26 13.48 2.36
N GLN A 249 23.17 12.95 1.14
CA GLN A 249 22.26 13.42 0.10
C GLN A 249 21.38 12.27 -0.37
N TYR A 250 20.07 12.52 -0.44
CA TYR A 250 19.15 11.60 -1.11
C TYR A 250 19.31 11.71 -2.62
N LYS A 251 19.36 10.56 -3.30
CA LYS A 251 19.28 10.46 -4.75
C LYS A 251 18.07 9.65 -5.15
N SER A 252 17.39 10.09 -6.20
CA SER A 252 16.38 9.29 -6.89
C SER A 252 17.07 8.38 -7.88
N ARG A 253 16.69 7.11 -7.91
CA ARG A 253 17.10 6.15 -8.91
C ARG A 253 15.85 5.59 -9.54
N THR A 254 15.77 5.73 -10.86
CA THR A 254 14.64 5.24 -11.64
C THR A 254 15.08 4.11 -12.54
N ASN A 255 14.14 3.30 -13.02
CA ASN A 255 14.45 2.24 -13.99
C ASN A 255 15.42 1.18 -13.49
N ILE A 256 15.43 0.89 -12.18
CA ILE A 256 16.24 -0.18 -11.63
C ILE A 256 15.62 -1.52 -12.03
N PRO A 257 16.34 -2.39 -12.77
CA PRO A 257 15.81 -3.71 -13.13
C PRO A 257 15.67 -4.58 -11.89
N TRP A 258 14.54 -5.26 -11.76
CA TRP A 258 14.36 -6.23 -10.70
C TRP A 258 15.16 -7.49 -10.98
N ASP A 259 16.14 -7.74 -10.11
CA ASP A 259 16.95 -8.96 -10.09
C ASP A 259 16.75 -9.71 -8.76
N THR A 260 16.29 -10.96 -8.83
CA THR A 260 16.04 -11.81 -7.65
C THR A 260 17.32 -12.35 -7.00
N SER A 261 18.47 -12.27 -7.68
CA SER A 261 19.74 -12.77 -7.15
C SER A 261 20.40 -11.80 -6.16
N VAL A 262 20.06 -10.51 -6.26
CA VAL A 262 20.69 -9.44 -5.46
C VAL A 262 19.72 -8.59 -4.67
N HIS A 263 18.41 -8.61 -4.96
CA HIS A 263 17.44 -7.78 -4.24
C HIS A 263 16.63 -8.57 -3.22
N ALA A 264 16.51 -8.00 -2.03
CA ALA A 264 15.50 -8.35 -1.04
C ALA A 264 14.70 -7.09 -0.66
N PHE A 265 13.41 -7.25 -0.39
CA PHE A 265 12.52 -6.12 -0.09
C PHE A 265 11.91 -6.29 1.30
N ILE A 266 12.31 -5.44 2.24
CA ILE A 266 11.73 -5.40 3.58
C ILE A 266 10.46 -4.54 3.51
N VAL A 267 9.31 -5.19 3.56
CA VAL A 267 8.02 -4.55 3.28
C VAL A 267 7.53 -3.80 4.51
N ALA A 268 7.17 -2.52 4.36
CA ALA A 268 6.58 -1.74 5.45
C ALA A 268 5.13 -2.16 5.70
N PRO A 269 4.61 -2.01 6.93
CA PRO A 269 3.17 -2.03 7.16
C PRO A 269 2.49 -0.92 6.35
N THR A 270 1.38 -1.26 5.71
CA THR A 270 0.46 -0.35 5.00
C THR A 270 -0.92 -0.48 5.60
#